data_AF-A0A3L6JSA7-F1
#
_entry.id   AF-A0A3L6JSA7-F1
#
_cell.length_a   1.000
_cell.length_b   1.000
_cell.length_c   1.000
_cell.angle_alpha   90.00
_cell.angle_beta   90.00
_cell.angle_gamma   90.00
#
_symmetry.space_group_name_H-M   'P 1'
#
loop_
_entity.id
_entity.type
_entity.pdbx_description
1 polymer ?
#
loop_
_entity_poly.entity_id
_entity_poly.type
_entity_poly.pdbx_seq_one_letter_code
_entity_poly.pdbx_strand_id
1 'polypeptide(L)'
;MSTRRQEIENLLKQTDVPLTAQEIRERLKLESNSIVNEDLEHIARSVRIEGRELLIKPASCAKCGYTFTSRSSAKKPSKCPKCKSEWIIEPRFIIEPRG
;
A
#
# COMPACT_ATOMS: atom_id res chain seq x y z
N MET A 1 -24.84 1.10 -4.95
CA MET A 1 -23.81 1.92 -4.27
C MET A 1 -22.66 1.00 -3.92
N SER A 2 -21.46 1.29 -4.41
CA SER A 2 -20.23 0.64 -3.95
C SER A 2 -19.85 1.18 -2.58
N THR A 3 -19.37 0.31 -1.70
CA THR A 3 -18.72 0.78 -0.46
C THR A 3 -17.32 1.32 -0.77
N ARG A 4 -16.79 2.21 0.07
CA ARG A 4 -15.41 2.71 0.00
C ARG A 4 -14.38 1.59 -0.21
N ARG A 5 -14.53 0.47 0.50
CA ARG A 5 -13.67 -0.72 0.37
C ARG A 5 -13.76 -1.35 -1.02
N GLN A 6 -14.96 -1.47 -1.58
CA GLN A 6 -15.15 -1.96 -2.95
C GLN A 6 -14.56 -1.00 -4.00
N GLU A 7 -14.58 0.31 -3.77
CA GLU A 7 -13.97 1.27 -4.68
C GLU A 7 -12.44 1.14 -4.70
N ILE A 8 -11.81 1.02 -3.52
CA ILE A 8 -10.37 0.77 -3.41
C ILE A 8 -10.01 -0.56 -4.08
N GLU A 9 -10.77 -1.61 -3.81
CA GLU A 9 -10.55 -2.93 -4.39
C GLU A 9 -10.67 -2.90 -5.91
N ASN A 10 -11.73 -2.29 -6.45
CA ASN A 10 -11.92 -2.16 -7.90
C ASN A 10 -10.79 -1.36 -8.56
N LEU A 11 -10.37 -0.25 -7.94
CA LEU A 11 -9.24 0.54 -8.42
C LEU A 11 -7.96 -0.30 -8.51
N LEU A 12 -7.67 -1.06 -7.47
CA LEU A 12 -6.46 -1.89 -7.40
C LEU A 12 -6.53 -3.13 -8.30
N LYS A 13 -7.72 -3.59 -8.67
CA LYS A 13 -7.95 -4.67 -9.64
C LYS A 13 -7.81 -4.21 -11.10
N GLN A 14 -8.10 -2.93 -11.37
CA GLN A 14 -8.14 -2.36 -12.73
C GLN A 14 -6.84 -1.65 -13.12
N THR A 15 -5.96 -1.37 -12.17
CA THR A 15 -4.71 -0.67 -12.43
C THR A 15 -3.61 -1.64 -12.87
N ASP A 16 -2.89 -1.29 -13.93
CA ASP A 16 -1.73 -2.07 -14.41
C ASP A 16 -0.44 -1.80 -13.60
N VAL A 17 -0.46 -0.79 -12.72
CA VAL A 17 0.72 -0.34 -11.96
C VAL A 17 0.44 -0.28 -10.47
N PRO A 18 1.39 -0.68 -9.60
CA PRO A 18 1.22 -0.56 -8.16
C PRO A 18 1.09 0.88 -7.70
N LEU A 19 0.07 1.16 -6.88
CA LEU A 19 -0.27 2.50 -6.41
C LEU A 19 0.11 2.73 -4.96
N THR A 20 0.50 3.96 -4.59
CA THR A 20 0.69 4.35 -3.20
C THR A 20 -0.64 4.61 -2.50
N ALA A 21 -0.64 4.60 -1.16
CA ALA A 21 -1.83 4.97 -0.39
C ALA A 21 -2.29 6.41 -0.69
N GLN A 22 -1.35 7.32 -0.99
CA GLN A 22 -1.66 8.68 -1.41
C GLN A 22 -2.37 8.72 -2.76
N GLU A 23 -1.86 7.98 -3.76
CA GLU A 23 -2.47 7.92 -5.09
C GLU A 23 -3.89 7.32 -5.05
N ILE A 24 -4.12 6.29 -4.22
CA ILE A 24 -5.46 5.72 -4.00
C ILE A 24 -6.38 6.77 -3.38
N ARG A 25 -5.90 7.45 -2.31
CA ARG A 25 -6.66 8.51 -1.63
C ARG A 25 -7.06 9.62 -2.60
N GLU A 26 -6.14 10.09 -3.43
CA GLU A 26 -6.38 11.18 -4.39
C GLU A 26 -7.37 10.76 -5.47
N ARG A 27 -7.25 9.55 -6.03
CA ARG A 27 -8.18 9.05 -7.05
C ARG A 27 -9.59 8.85 -6.52
N LEU A 28 -9.73 8.42 -5.27
CA LEU A 28 -11.02 8.15 -4.62
C LEU A 28 -11.52 9.30 -3.73
N LYS A 29 -10.80 10.44 -3.71
CA LYS A 29 -11.10 11.63 -2.89
C LYS A 29 -11.34 11.29 -1.40
N LEU A 30 -10.53 10.41 -0.84
CA LEU A 30 -10.62 9.99 0.55
C LEU A 30 -9.95 10.98 1.49
N GLU A 31 -10.38 11.01 2.75
CA GLU A 31 -9.94 12.03 3.72
C GLU A 31 -8.49 11.82 4.19
N SER A 32 -8.02 10.57 4.28
CA SER A 32 -6.71 10.27 4.87
C SER A 32 -6.09 8.99 4.32
N ASN A 33 -4.76 8.97 4.29
CA ASN A 33 -4.00 7.75 4.00
C ASN A 33 -4.23 6.68 5.08
N SER A 34 -4.58 7.04 6.33
CA SER A 34 -4.85 6.06 7.39
C SER A 34 -6.03 5.17 7.02
N ILE A 35 -7.11 5.79 6.56
CA ILE A 35 -8.32 5.11 6.08
C ILE A 35 -7.98 4.11 4.96
N VAL A 36 -7.14 4.52 4.01
CA VAL A 36 -6.70 3.62 2.93
C VAL A 36 -5.92 2.43 3.49
N ASN A 37 -4.97 2.67 4.41
CA ASN A 37 -4.17 1.59 5.00
C ASN A 37 -5.03 0.60 5.80
N GLU A 38 -6.00 1.10 6.58
CA GLU A 38 -6.94 0.26 7.32
C GLU A 38 -7.79 -0.60 6.38
N ASP A 39 -8.34 0.01 5.32
CA ASP A 39 -9.15 -0.72 4.33
C ASP A 39 -8.34 -1.76 3.56
N LEU A 40 -7.08 -1.47 3.22
CA LEU A 40 -6.18 -2.41 2.54
C LEU A 40 -5.98 -3.71 3.34
N GLU A 41 -5.91 -3.64 4.68
CA GLU A 41 -5.81 -4.84 5.53
C GLU A 41 -7.07 -5.71 5.41
N HIS A 42 -8.25 -5.10 5.30
CA HIS A 42 -9.50 -5.82 5.08
C HIS A 42 -9.59 -6.39 3.66
N ILE A 43 -9.23 -5.60 2.64
CA ILE A 43 -9.24 -6.00 1.24
C ILE A 43 -8.31 -7.19 1.01
N ALA A 44 -7.12 -7.19 1.61
CA ALA A 44 -6.17 -8.30 1.52
C ALA A 44 -6.78 -9.66 1.94
N ARG A 45 -7.68 -9.65 2.93
CA ARG A 45 -8.40 -10.86 3.37
C ARG A 45 -9.54 -11.21 2.41
N SER A 46 -10.27 -10.20 1.94
CA SER A 46 -11.40 -10.36 1.02
C SER A 46 -10.96 -10.97 -0.31
N VAL A 47 -9.97 -10.37 -0.97
CA VAL A 47 -9.53 -10.77 -2.32
C VAL A 47 -8.92 -12.18 -2.35
N ARG A 48 -8.38 -12.65 -1.22
CA ARG A 48 -7.88 -14.03 -1.07
C ARG A 48 -8.97 -15.08 -1.23
N ILE A 49 -10.20 -14.76 -0.82
CA ILE A 49 -11.36 -15.66 -0.96
C ILE A 49 -11.79 -15.73 -2.43
N GLU A 50 -11.56 -14.66 -3.19
CA GLU A 50 -11.90 -14.54 -4.61
C GLU A 50 -10.82 -15.10 -5.56
N GLY A 51 -9.82 -15.83 -5.05
CA GLY A 51 -8.73 -16.33 -5.88
C GLY A 51 -7.82 -15.22 -6.41
N ARG A 52 -7.66 -14.13 -5.66
CA ARG A 52 -6.74 -13.03 -5.96
C ARG A 52 -5.82 -12.77 -4.77
N GLU A 53 -4.79 -11.97 -4.95
CA GLU A 53 -3.94 -11.52 -3.85
C GLU A 53 -3.63 -10.02 -3.92
N LEU A 54 -3.57 -9.38 -2.74
CA LEU A 54 -3.06 -8.02 -2.62
C LEU A 54 -1.55 -8.10 -2.45
N LEU A 55 -0.81 -7.73 -3.49
CA LEU A 55 0.63 -7.60 -3.44
C LEU A 55 1.02 -6.26 -2.85
N ILE A 56 1.93 -6.31 -1.89
CA ILE A 56 2.45 -5.12 -1.19
C ILE A 56 3.93 -5.02 -1.52
N LYS A 57 4.30 -3.97 -2.27
CA LYS A 57 5.69 -3.55 -2.40
C LYS A 57 6.03 -2.70 -1.16
N PRO A 58 6.87 -3.21 -0.24
CA PRO A 58 7.19 -2.49 0.99
C PRO A 58 7.92 -1.17 0.71
N ALA A 59 7.85 -0.24 1.67
CA ALA A 59 8.66 0.96 1.60
C ALA A 59 10.15 0.59 1.52
N SER A 60 10.93 1.37 0.78
CA SER A 60 12.37 1.13 0.63
C SER A 60 13.16 2.43 0.51
N CYS A 61 14.42 2.42 0.94
CA CYS A 61 15.29 3.57 0.76
C CYS A 61 15.78 3.63 -0.69
N ALA A 62 15.53 4.74 -1.37
CA ALA A 62 16.00 4.96 -2.75
C ALA A 62 17.53 4.99 -2.86
N LYS A 63 18.23 5.35 -1.77
CA LYS A 63 19.69 5.48 -1.77
C LYS A 63 20.42 4.15 -1.59
N CYS A 64 19.95 3.29 -0.68
CA CYS A 64 20.68 2.07 -0.30
C CYS A 64 19.88 0.77 -0.47
N GLY A 65 18.62 0.86 -0.93
CA GLY A 65 17.75 -0.29 -1.13
C GLY A 65 17.21 -0.93 0.16
N TYR A 66 17.45 -0.32 1.33
CA TYR A 66 16.95 -0.87 2.59
C TYR A 66 15.42 -0.96 2.59
N THR A 67 14.88 -2.17 2.70
CA THR A 67 13.44 -2.42 2.75
C THR A 67 12.93 -2.34 4.19
N PHE A 68 11.89 -1.54 4.41
CA PHE A 68 11.24 -1.40 5.71
C PHE A 68 10.20 -2.51 5.86
N THR A 69 10.62 -3.65 6.41
CA THR A 69 9.75 -4.82 6.64
C THR A 69 9.15 -4.85 8.05
N SER A 70 9.71 -4.11 9.00
CA SER A 70 9.41 -4.24 10.42
C SER A 70 8.71 -3.01 11.00
N ARG A 71 7.51 -3.22 11.57
CA ARG A 71 6.72 -2.28 12.41
C ARG A 71 7.40 -1.96 13.77
N SER A 72 8.69 -2.25 13.95
CA SER A 72 9.37 -2.26 15.26
C SER A 72 9.70 -0.89 15.85
N SER A 73 9.41 0.20 15.14
CA SER A 73 9.50 1.56 15.67
C SER A 73 8.11 2.16 15.64
N ALA A 74 7.55 2.47 16.81
CA ALA A 74 6.25 3.13 16.99
C ALA A 74 6.16 4.52 16.32
N LYS A 75 7.22 4.97 15.62
CA LYS A 75 7.25 6.17 14.79
C LYS A 75 7.76 5.80 13.40
N LYS A 76 7.02 6.22 12.35
CA LYS A 76 7.47 6.11 10.95
C LYS A 76 8.88 6.71 10.84
N PRO A 77 9.90 5.94 10.47
CA PRO A 77 11.25 6.48 10.39
C PRO A 77 11.31 7.50 9.25
N SER A 78 11.54 8.77 9.58
CA SER A 78 11.78 9.83 8.58
C SER A 78 13.11 9.65 7.84
N LYS A 79 14.00 8.78 8.36
CA LYS A 79 15.35 8.53 7.84
C LYS A 79 15.63 7.04 7.75
N CYS A 80 16.39 6.64 6.72
CA CYS A 80 16.86 5.28 6.58
C CYS A 80 17.82 4.92 7.74
N PRO A 81 17.60 3.81 8.47
CA PRO A 81 18.48 3.40 9.56
C PRO A 81 19.89 2.99 9.09
N LYS A 82 20.04 2.52 7.83
CA LYS A 82 21.33 2.12 7.27
C LYS A 82 22.18 3.29 6.77
N CYS A 83 21.59 4.21 6.00
CA CYS A 83 22.35 5.25 5.29
C CYS A 83 21.95 6.69 5.68
N LYS A 84 20.99 6.85 6.61
CA LYS A 84 20.46 8.12 7.12
C LYS A 84 19.79 9.02 6.07
N SER A 85 19.58 8.53 4.85
CA SER A 85 18.87 9.25 3.79
C SER A 85 17.39 9.41 4.10
N GLU A 86 16.82 10.56 3.72
CA GLU A 86 15.38 10.86 3.81
C GLU A 86 14.62 10.43 2.54
N TRP A 87 15.32 9.93 1.52
CA TRP A 87 14.72 9.48 0.28
C TRP A 87 14.13 8.08 0.45
N ILE A 88 12.90 8.04 0.95
CA ILE A 88 12.13 6.82 1.20
C ILE A 88 11.04 6.70 0.14
N ILE A 89 11.06 5.59 -0.59
CA ILE A 89 10.02 5.17 -1.51
C ILE A 89 8.87 4.62 -0.69
N GLU A 90 7.67 5.15 -0.92
CA GLU A 90 6.46 4.72 -0.23
C GLU A 90 6.06 3.28 -0.56
N PRO A 91 5.32 2.60 0.32
CA PRO A 91 4.71 1.32 -0.01
C PRO A 91 3.74 1.46 -1.19
N ARG A 92 3.69 0.44 -2.04
CA ARG A 92 2.76 0.36 -3.17
C ARG A 92 1.94 -0.92 -3.12
N PHE A 93 0.73 -0.84 -3.65
CA PHE A 93 -0.30 -1.86 -3.56
C PHE A 93 -0.87 -2.15 -4.94
N ILE A 94 -1.09 -3.43 -5.25
CA ILE A 94 -1.78 -3.90 -6.47
C ILE A 94 -2.51 -5.20 -6.17
N ILE A 95 -3.65 -5.45 -6.81
CA ILE A 95 -4.34 -6.75 -6.72
C ILE A 95 -4.08 -7.51 -8.01
N GLU A 96 -3.50 -8.71 -7.87
CA GLU A 96 -3.29 -9.62 -8.99
C GLU A 96 -4.10 -10.91 -8.83
N PRO A 97 -4.47 -11.57 -9.95
CA PRO A 97 -5.02 -12.93 -9.91
C PRO A 97 -4.06 -13.88 -9.22
N ARG A 98 -4.57 -14.70 -8.30
CA ARG A 98 -3.80 -15.76 -7.66
C ARG A 98 -3.80 -16.95 -8.62
N GLY A 99 -2.63 -17.23 -9.21
CA GLY A 99 -2.42 -18.41 -10.05
C GLY A 99 -2.60 -19.72 -9.31
#